data_AF-A0A1E4HUJ3-F1
#
_entry.id   AF-A0A1E4HUJ3-F1
#
_cell.length_a   1.000
_cell.length_b   1.000
_cell.length_c   1.000
_cell.angle_alpha   90.00
_cell.angle_beta   90.00
_cell.angle_gamma   90.00
#
_symmetry.space_group_name_H-M   'P 1'
#
loop_
_entity.id
_entity.type
_entity.pdbx_description
1 polymer ?
#
loop_
_entity_poly.entity_id
_entity_poly.type
_entity_poly.pdbx_seq_one_letter_code
_entity_poly.pdbx_strand_id
1 'polypeptide(L)'
;MANNPSFDAFLRSHRERYDEFIRKLAEFIQAVTRNDHEAKIKAASDLAYSLNHLKSILSNVDQPEWIGKLEAPLRSLITNKNQMYADQAVNVLLSLYNNIMSHKWEFKEEVPEEPVDFDAIYRRTFTRSEMPAIFDGLIGALEEMVTSGFIDSIRAITALKKLIATIRRNAKGSYFSSAQTWFYAKTACRHLIFNLGEEIPGVSAIVKTIRHLIENGDAEWRKVQDEMKSEIKKATEYELPVLMAPSAIQRSLPAPDAIVEIENRVTPE
;
A
#
# COMPACT_ATOMS: atom_id res chain seq x y z
N MET A 1 1.92 28.58 14.61
CA MET A 1 1.86 27.13 14.33
C MET A 1 0.41 26.75 14.51
N ALA A 2 -0.27 26.34 13.44
CA ALA A 2 -1.66 25.94 13.51
C ALA A 2 -1.72 24.60 14.26
N ASN A 3 -2.40 24.56 15.40
CA ASN A 3 -2.67 23.33 16.14
C ASN A 3 -3.42 22.38 15.20
N ASN A 4 -2.75 21.35 14.69
CA ASN A 4 -3.38 20.30 13.90
C ASN A 4 -4.14 19.38 14.88
N PRO A 5 -5.49 19.43 14.93
CA PRO A 5 -6.25 18.68 15.93
C PRO A 5 -6.03 17.17 15.84
N SER A 6 -5.70 16.66 14.65
CA SER A 6 -5.36 15.25 14.43
C SER A 6 -4.00 14.89 15.04
N PHE A 7 -3.01 15.77 14.94
CA PHE A 7 -1.72 15.58 15.59
C PHE A 7 -1.85 15.67 17.12
N ASP A 8 -2.64 16.61 17.64
CA ASP A 8 -2.93 16.70 19.08
C ASP A 8 -3.69 15.47 19.60
N ALA A 9 -4.60 14.89 18.80
CA ALA A 9 -5.27 13.64 19.13
C ALA A 9 -4.29 12.45 19.13
N PHE A 10 -3.38 12.39 18.16
CA PHE A 10 -2.31 11.40 18.12
C PHE A 10 -1.40 11.50 19.35
N LEU A 11 -0.91 12.70 19.68
CA LEU A 11 -0.03 12.91 20.84
C LEU A 11 -0.71 12.53 22.17
N ARG A 12 -2.02 12.80 22.31
CA ARG A 12 -2.82 12.35 23.46
C ARG A 12 -2.90 10.82 23.52
N SER A 13 -3.28 10.17 22.42
CA SER A 13 -3.35 8.70 22.38
C SER A 13 -1.99 8.05 22.64
N HIS A 14 -0.93 8.63 22.10
CA HIS A 14 0.44 8.19 22.36
C HIS A 14 0.79 8.25 23.84
N ARG A 15 0.54 9.41 24.49
CA ARG A 15 0.80 9.58 25.92
C ARG A 15 0.03 8.57 26.76
N GLU A 16 -1.27 8.40 26.50
CA GLU A 16 -2.11 7.44 27.23
C GLU A 16 -1.57 6.01 27.15
N ARG A 17 -1.18 5.57 25.95
CA ARG A 17 -0.64 4.21 25.74
C ARG A 17 0.74 4.03 26.34
N TYR A 18 1.58 5.07 26.28
CA TYR A 18 2.89 5.05 26.91
C TYR A 18 2.77 4.99 28.43
N ASP A 19 1.89 5.79 29.03
CA ASP A 19 1.63 5.78 30.47
C ASP A 19 1.08 4.42 30.93
N GLU A 20 0.18 3.82 30.14
CA GLU A 20 -0.31 2.45 30.40
C GLU A 20 0.83 1.42 30.34
N PHE A 21 1.69 1.49 29.32
CA PHE A 21 2.87 0.64 29.20
C PHE A 21 3.80 0.78 30.42
N ILE A 22 4.11 2.01 30.85
CA ILE A 22 4.96 2.26 32.03
C ILE A 22 4.33 1.70 33.31
N ARG A 23 3.01 1.82 33.47
CA ARG A 23 2.29 1.21 34.59
C ARG A 23 2.43 -0.32 34.58
N LYS A 24 2.20 -0.96 33.42
CA LYS A 24 2.36 -2.41 33.27
C LYS A 24 3.80 -2.88 33.46
N LEU A 25 4.76 -2.05 33.08
CA LEU A 25 6.19 -2.30 33.32
C LEU A 25 6.48 -2.38 34.82
N ALA A 26 5.97 -1.41 35.59
CA ALA A 26 6.11 -1.40 37.04
C ALA A 26 5.42 -2.61 37.71
N GLU A 27 4.21 -2.97 37.26
CA GLU A 27 3.49 -4.17 37.72
C GLU A 27 4.31 -5.45 37.48
N PHE A 28 4.96 -5.57 36.31
CA PHE A 28 5.83 -6.71 36.00
C PHE A 28 7.09 -6.75 36.88
N ILE A 29 7.75 -5.61 37.10
CA ILE A 29 8.90 -5.52 38.01
C ILE A 29 8.50 -5.97 39.42
N GLN A 30 7.32 -5.55 39.90
CA GLN A 30 6.79 -5.99 41.21
C GLN A 30 6.42 -7.48 41.24
N ALA A 31 5.93 -8.05 40.14
CA ALA A 31 5.61 -9.48 40.07
C ALA A 31 6.88 -10.35 40.10
N VAL A 32 7.96 -9.87 39.48
CA VAL A 32 9.25 -10.58 39.42
C VAL A 32 9.88 -10.75 40.79
N THR A 33 9.72 -9.78 41.69
CA THR A 33 10.26 -9.86 43.06
C THR A 33 9.48 -10.84 43.94
N ARG A 34 8.29 -11.27 43.52
CA ARG A 34 7.50 -12.28 44.21
C ARG A 34 7.95 -13.67 43.76
N ASN A 35 7.93 -14.64 44.68
CA ASN A 35 8.18 -16.05 44.34
C ASN A 35 6.92 -16.73 43.79
N ASP A 36 6.18 -16.03 42.93
CA ASP A 36 4.93 -16.48 42.32
C ASP A 36 5.09 -16.47 40.80
N HIS A 37 5.15 -17.67 40.22
CA HIS A 37 5.40 -17.86 38.80
C HIS A 37 4.19 -17.52 37.93
N GLU A 38 2.97 -17.77 38.41
CA GLU A 38 1.74 -17.45 37.67
C GLU A 38 1.55 -15.93 37.60
N ALA A 39 1.83 -15.22 38.69
CA ALA A 39 1.81 -13.76 38.71
C ALA A 39 2.80 -13.16 37.71
N LYS A 40 4.00 -13.73 37.56
CA LYS A 40 5.01 -13.29 36.57
C LYS A 40 4.52 -13.46 35.14
N ILE A 41 3.93 -14.62 34.81
CA ILE A 41 3.41 -14.88 33.46
C ILE A 41 2.24 -13.95 33.12
N LYS A 42 1.34 -13.74 34.09
CA LYS A 42 0.21 -12.81 33.92
C LYS A 42 0.71 -11.38 33.68
N ALA A 43 1.62 -10.89 34.53
CA ALA A 43 2.17 -9.55 34.39
C ALA A 43 2.98 -9.37 33.10
N ALA A 44 3.70 -10.41 32.65
CA ALA A 44 4.37 -10.40 31.35
C ALA A 44 3.39 -10.33 30.17
N SER A 45 2.25 -11.03 30.28
CA SER A 45 1.19 -11.00 29.27
C SER A 45 0.56 -9.62 29.17
N ASP A 46 0.23 -9.01 30.31
CA ASP A 46 -0.30 -7.65 30.38
C ASP A 46 0.71 -6.62 29.81
N LEU A 47 1.99 -6.76 30.16
CA LEU A 47 3.05 -5.91 29.64
C LEU A 47 3.20 -6.06 28.13
N ALA A 48 3.26 -7.29 27.62
CA ALA A 48 3.35 -7.55 26.18
C ALA A 48 2.14 -6.99 25.41
N TYR A 49 0.94 -7.08 25.99
CA TYR A 49 -0.26 -6.48 25.42
C TYR A 49 -0.13 -4.94 25.33
N SER A 50 0.26 -4.27 26.42
CA SER A 50 0.44 -2.81 26.42
C SER A 50 1.57 -2.34 25.48
N LEU A 51 2.67 -3.11 25.38
CA LEU A 51 3.77 -2.84 24.46
C LEU A 51 3.29 -2.91 23.00
N ASN A 52 2.50 -3.93 22.65
CA ASN A 52 1.91 -4.05 21.32
C ASN A 52 0.90 -2.93 21.04
N HIS A 53 0.15 -2.50 22.05
CA HIS A 53 -0.79 -1.40 21.92
C HIS A 53 -0.06 -0.08 21.64
N LEU A 54 1.03 0.21 22.36
CA LEU A 54 1.91 1.35 22.07
C LEU A 54 2.52 1.24 20.66
N LYS A 55 3.07 0.07 20.32
CA LYS A 55 3.66 -0.18 18.99
C LYS A 55 2.68 0.07 17.84
N SER A 56 1.40 -0.26 18.03
CA SER A 56 0.39 -0.18 16.96
C SER A 56 0.04 1.24 16.49
N ILE A 57 0.34 2.27 17.26
CA ILE A 57 0.15 3.68 16.85
C ILE A 57 1.41 4.33 16.32
N LEU A 58 2.56 3.69 16.46
CA LEU A 58 3.83 4.22 16.01
C LEU A 58 4.10 3.74 14.58
N SER A 59 4.65 4.63 13.74
CA SER A 59 5.27 4.20 12.50
C SER A 59 6.49 3.31 12.81
N ASN A 60 6.96 2.52 11.85
CA ASN A 60 8.17 1.70 12.07
C ASN A 60 9.42 2.56 12.32
N VAL A 61 9.44 3.80 11.83
CA VAL A 61 10.57 4.74 11.99
C VAL A 61 10.56 5.36 13.39
N ASP A 62 9.38 5.55 13.97
CA ASP A 62 9.20 6.11 15.31
C ASP A 62 9.32 5.05 16.42
N GLN A 63 9.51 3.77 16.07
CA GLN A 63 9.67 2.70 17.06
C GLN A 63 11.12 2.67 17.58
N PRO A 64 11.37 3.01 18.85
CA PRO A 64 12.70 2.88 19.41
C PRO A 64 13.13 1.41 19.53
N GLU A 65 14.43 1.17 19.41
CA GLU A 65 15.04 -0.17 19.38
C GLU A 65 14.66 -1.03 20.61
N TRP A 66 14.41 -0.39 21.76
CA TRP A 66 14.04 -1.08 22.99
C TRP A 66 12.70 -1.82 22.88
N ILE A 67 11.77 -1.40 22.02
CA ILE A 67 10.48 -2.08 21.82
C ILE A 67 10.73 -3.51 21.31
N GLY A 68 11.51 -3.64 20.23
CA GLY A 68 11.83 -4.94 19.64
C GLY A 68 12.66 -5.84 20.57
N LYS A 69 13.59 -5.24 21.32
CA LYS A 69 14.41 -5.97 22.31
C LYS A 69 13.58 -6.51 23.48
N LEU A 70 12.53 -5.83 23.89
CA LEU A 70 11.66 -6.24 24.99
C LEU A 70 10.59 -7.27 24.56
N GLU A 71 10.14 -7.22 23.31
CA GLU A 71 9.06 -8.07 22.79
C GLU A 71 9.41 -9.57 22.83
N ALA A 72 10.60 -9.95 22.34
CA ALA A 72 11.00 -11.35 22.21
C ALA A 72 11.13 -12.11 23.56
N PRO A 73 11.78 -11.54 24.60
CA PRO A 73 11.83 -12.17 25.93
C PRO A 73 10.45 -12.33 26.58
N LEU A 74 9.58 -11.32 26.47
CA LEU A 74 8.21 -11.41 27.02
C LEU A 74 7.43 -12.54 26.34
N ARG A 75 7.49 -12.63 25.02
CA ARG A 75 6.83 -13.70 24.26
C ARG A 75 7.35 -15.09 24.63
N SER A 76 8.67 -15.20 24.84
CA SER A 76 9.31 -16.45 25.23
C SER A 76 8.87 -16.91 26.63
N LEU A 77 8.74 -15.98 27.57
CA LEU A 77 8.18 -16.25 28.91
C LEU A 77 6.72 -16.70 28.84
N ILE A 78 5.88 -15.99 28.07
CA ILE A 78 4.44 -16.30 27.95
C ILE A 78 4.21 -17.69 27.32
N THR A 79 5.04 -18.07 26.34
CA THR A 79 4.90 -19.32 25.59
C THR A 79 5.42 -20.51 26.37
N ASN A 80 6.64 -20.42 26.90
CA ASN A 80 7.31 -21.56 27.54
C ASN A 80 7.01 -21.69 29.02
N LYS A 81 6.57 -20.60 29.68
CA LYS A 81 6.11 -20.59 31.08
C LYS A 81 7.11 -21.23 32.05
N ASN A 82 8.41 -20.95 31.89
CA ASN A 82 9.49 -21.48 32.74
C ASN A 82 10.29 -20.33 33.37
N GLN A 83 10.77 -20.55 34.60
CA GLN A 83 11.58 -19.60 35.38
C GLN A 83 12.82 -19.10 34.63
N MET A 84 13.49 -19.94 33.82
CA MET A 84 14.63 -19.52 33.01
C MET A 84 14.29 -18.35 32.07
N TYR A 85 13.12 -18.39 31.42
CA TYR A 85 12.66 -17.29 30.55
C TYR A 85 12.20 -16.07 31.35
N ALA A 86 11.76 -16.27 32.59
CA ALA A 86 11.47 -15.16 33.49
C ALA A 86 12.75 -14.40 33.83
N ASP A 87 13.82 -15.11 34.19
CA ASP A 87 15.11 -14.51 34.51
C ASP A 87 15.71 -13.80 33.28
N GLN A 88 15.58 -14.38 32.08
CA GLN A 88 15.98 -13.72 30.83
C GLN A 88 15.20 -12.43 30.56
N ALA A 89 13.87 -12.46 30.70
CA ALA A 89 13.04 -11.28 30.50
C ALA A 89 13.40 -10.16 31.48
N VAL A 90 13.71 -10.52 32.74
CA VAL A 90 14.14 -9.58 33.77
C VAL A 90 15.50 -8.98 33.45
N ASN A 91 16.48 -9.78 33.04
CA ASN A 91 17.81 -9.29 32.69
C ASN A 91 17.75 -8.32 31.50
N VAL A 92 16.98 -8.65 30.46
CA VAL A 92 16.76 -7.74 29.33
C VAL A 92 16.06 -6.47 29.79
N LEU A 93 15.01 -6.59 30.60
CA LEU A 93 14.30 -5.43 31.14
C LEU A 93 15.21 -4.50 31.94
N LEU A 94 16.02 -5.03 32.84
CA LEU A 94 16.97 -4.23 33.64
C LEU A 94 17.97 -3.49 32.75
N SER A 95 18.44 -4.13 31.67
CA SER A 95 19.34 -3.49 30.70
C SER A 95 18.66 -2.37 29.89
N LEU A 96 17.35 -2.46 29.67
CA LEU A 96 16.56 -1.49 28.90
C LEU A 96 15.91 -0.41 29.77
N TYR A 97 15.82 -0.60 31.09
CA TYR A 97 15.02 0.24 31.98
C TYR A 97 15.37 1.73 31.85
N ASN A 98 16.66 2.06 31.91
CA ASN A 98 17.10 3.45 31.75
C ASN A 98 16.73 4.00 30.37
N ASN A 99 16.94 3.23 29.30
CA ASN A 99 16.59 3.64 27.94
C ASN A 99 15.10 3.90 27.77
N ILE A 100 14.25 3.08 28.40
CA ILE A 100 12.80 3.25 28.41
C ILE A 100 12.44 4.54 29.15
N MET A 101 12.87 4.68 30.41
CA MET A 101 12.46 5.79 31.27
C MET A 101 13.02 7.15 30.82
N SER A 102 14.19 7.17 30.18
CA SER A 102 14.81 8.39 29.65
C SER A 102 14.47 8.65 28.18
N HIS A 103 13.65 7.82 27.54
CA HIS A 103 13.33 7.99 26.14
C HIS A 103 12.56 9.30 25.92
N LYS A 104 13.11 10.16 25.06
CA LYS A 104 12.42 11.36 24.60
C LYS A 104 11.83 11.06 23.22
N TRP A 105 10.52 11.12 23.13
CA TRP A 105 9.80 10.96 21.87
C TRP A 105 9.99 12.22 21.03
N GLU A 106 10.60 12.06 19.86
CA GLU A 106 10.78 13.12 18.87
C GLU A 106 10.04 12.72 17.60
N PHE A 107 8.75 13.06 17.53
CA PHE A 107 7.99 12.94 16.29
C PHE A 107 8.42 14.09 15.37
N LYS A 108 9.29 13.79 14.41
CA LYS A 108 9.74 14.80 13.44
C LYS A 108 8.61 15.04 12.44
N GLU A 109 8.02 16.22 12.48
CA GLU A 109 7.38 16.77 11.27
C GLU A 109 8.51 16.99 10.25
N GLU A 110 8.33 16.49 9.03
CA GLU A 110 9.23 16.71 7.88
C GLU A 110 10.49 15.81 7.82
N VAL A 111 10.29 14.53 7.53
CA VAL A 111 11.10 13.94 6.45
C VAL A 111 10.38 14.35 5.16
N PRO A 112 11.03 14.97 4.17
CA PRO A 112 10.39 15.16 2.87
C PRO A 112 10.08 13.78 2.31
N GLU A 113 8.82 13.38 2.44
CA GLU A 113 8.31 12.14 1.86
C GLU A 113 8.53 12.24 0.35
N GLU A 114 9.32 11.32 -0.20
CA GLU A 114 9.43 11.22 -1.65
C GLU A 114 8.04 10.84 -2.16
N PRO A 115 7.39 11.69 -2.97
CA PRO A 115 6.05 11.39 -3.45
C PRO A 115 6.09 10.11 -4.29
N VAL A 116 5.03 9.30 -4.17
CA VAL A 116 4.89 8.11 -5.01
C VAL A 116 4.83 8.53 -6.47
N ASP A 117 5.89 8.23 -7.23
CA ASP A 117 5.93 8.46 -8.68
C ASP A 117 5.20 7.32 -9.41
N PHE A 118 3.89 7.51 -9.61
CA PHE A 118 3.04 6.56 -10.32
C PHE A 118 3.51 6.26 -11.74
N ASP A 119 4.08 7.25 -12.45
CA ASP A 119 4.53 7.08 -13.82
C ASP A 119 5.87 6.33 -13.89
N ALA A 120 6.73 6.44 -12.87
CA ALA A 120 7.92 5.61 -12.75
C ALA A 120 7.55 4.14 -12.46
N ILE A 121 6.63 3.91 -11.52
CA ILE A 121 6.12 2.57 -11.20
C ILE A 121 5.51 1.94 -12.45
N TYR A 122 4.62 2.67 -13.15
CA TYR A 122 4.00 2.22 -14.39
C TYR A 122 5.03 1.91 -15.48
N ARG A 123 5.99 2.80 -15.74
CA ARG A 123 6.99 2.58 -16.79
C ARG A 123 7.80 1.31 -16.53
N ARG A 124 8.16 1.06 -15.28
CA ARG A 124 8.89 -0.14 -14.86
C ARG A 124 8.06 -1.41 -15.04
N THR A 125 6.80 -1.44 -14.61
CA THR A 125 5.93 -2.62 -14.76
C THR A 125 5.58 -2.87 -16.23
N PHE A 126 5.23 -1.81 -16.96
CA PHE A 126 4.91 -1.90 -18.38
C PHE A 126 6.07 -2.42 -19.24
N THR A 127 7.29 -1.91 -19.05
CA THR A 127 8.46 -2.35 -19.82
C THR A 127 8.84 -3.81 -19.55
N ARG A 128 8.52 -4.34 -18.35
CA ARG A 128 8.77 -5.74 -17.98
C ARG A 128 7.65 -6.70 -18.43
N SER A 129 6.48 -6.17 -18.75
CA SER A 129 5.34 -6.94 -19.24
C SER A 129 5.44 -7.25 -20.74
N GLU A 130 4.54 -8.07 -21.25
CA GLU A 130 4.42 -8.34 -22.68
C GLU A 130 3.66 -7.24 -23.44
N MET A 131 3.09 -6.24 -22.76
CA MET A 131 2.32 -5.16 -23.39
C MET A 131 3.06 -4.41 -24.51
N PRO A 132 4.36 -4.05 -24.40
CA PRO A 132 5.09 -3.43 -25.50
C PRO A 132 5.10 -4.32 -26.76
N ALA A 133 5.36 -5.62 -26.59
CA ALA A 133 5.36 -6.58 -27.68
C ALA A 133 3.96 -6.77 -28.28
N ILE A 134 2.90 -6.72 -27.47
CA ILE A 134 1.51 -6.78 -27.93
C ILE A 134 1.15 -5.55 -28.77
N PHE A 135 1.58 -4.35 -28.34
CA PHE A 135 1.41 -3.14 -29.15
C PHE A 135 2.15 -3.22 -30.48
N ASP A 136 3.40 -3.69 -30.47
CA ASP A 136 4.19 -3.86 -31.69
C ASP A 136 3.57 -4.91 -32.62
N GLY A 137 3.10 -6.03 -32.07
CA GLY A 137 2.37 -7.06 -32.81
C GLY A 137 1.07 -6.53 -33.42
N LEU A 138 0.33 -5.70 -32.68
CA LEU A 138 -0.91 -5.09 -33.18
C LEU A 138 -0.63 -4.11 -34.32
N ILE A 139 0.42 -3.29 -34.19
CA ILE A 139 0.88 -2.42 -35.26
C ILE A 139 1.25 -3.26 -36.49
N GLY A 140 2.05 -4.32 -36.32
CA GLY A 140 2.48 -5.19 -37.41
C GLY A 140 1.30 -5.81 -38.17
N ALA A 141 0.32 -6.35 -37.46
CA ALA A 141 -0.87 -6.94 -38.09
C ALA A 141 -1.72 -5.90 -38.84
N LEU A 142 -1.86 -4.68 -38.30
CA LEU A 142 -2.57 -3.60 -38.98
C LEU A 142 -1.81 -3.10 -40.22
N GLU A 143 -0.48 -3.07 -40.16
CA GLU A 143 0.37 -2.71 -41.31
C GLU A 143 0.29 -3.77 -42.41
N GLU A 144 0.37 -5.04 -42.05
CA GLU A 144 0.18 -6.17 -42.97
C GLU A 144 -1.17 -6.04 -43.69
N MET A 145 -2.24 -5.73 -42.93
CA MET A 145 -3.57 -5.51 -43.49
C MET A 145 -3.59 -4.38 -44.52
N VAL A 146 -2.91 -3.27 -44.25
CA VAL A 146 -2.79 -2.13 -45.18
C VAL A 146 -1.99 -2.51 -46.44
N THR A 147 -0.92 -3.29 -46.30
CA THR A 147 -0.03 -3.65 -47.43
C THR A 147 -0.54 -4.83 -48.25
N SER A 148 -1.44 -5.64 -47.70
CA SER A 148 -1.94 -6.88 -48.31
C SER A 148 -2.70 -6.70 -49.63
N GLY A 149 -3.20 -5.49 -49.91
CA GLY A 149 -4.04 -5.22 -51.08
C GLY A 149 -5.48 -5.75 -50.97
N PHE A 150 -5.86 -6.40 -49.86
CA PHE A 150 -7.22 -6.91 -49.67
C PHE A 150 -8.27 -5.82 -49.37
N ILE A 151 -7.83 -4.61 -49.01
CA ILE A 151 -8.70 -3.46 -48.73
C ILE A 151 -8.57 -2.46 -49.88
N ASP A 152 -9.63 -2.31 -50.68
CA ASP A 152 -9.65 -1.38 -51.81
C ASP A 152 -10.14 0.04 -51.43
N SER A 153 -10.67 0.20 -50.21
CA SER A 153 -11.16 1.50 -49.74
C SER A 153 -10.00 2.38 -49.25
N ILE A 154 -9.67 3.43 -50.01
CA ILE A 154 -8.72 4.49 -49.62
C ILE A 154 -9.06 5.08 -48.25
N ARG A 155 -10.35 5.26 -47.96
CA ARG A 155 -10.82 5.76 -46.67
C ARG A 155 -10.51 4.79 -45.54
N ALA A 156 -10.70 3.49 -45.75
CA ALA A 156 -10.35 2.47 -44.76
C ALA A 156 -8.84 2.39 -44.53
N ILE A 157 -8.03 2.39 -45.60
CA ILE A 157 -6.56 2.45 -45.50
C ILE A 157 -6.11 3.68 -44.71
N THR A 158 -6.71 4.84 -44.97
CA THR A 158 -6.36 6.09 -44.27
C THR A 158 -6.72 6.01 -42.78
N ALA A 159 -7.88 5.43 -42.45
CA ALA A 159 -8.29 5.21 -41.06
C ALA A 159 -7.35 4.24 -40.33
N LEU A 160 -6.94 3.15 -40.98
CA LEU A 160 -5.96 2.19 -40.45
C LEU A 160 -4.60 2.84 -40.19
N LYS A 161 -4.08 3.62 -41.16
CA LYS A 161 -2.83 4.37 -40.98
C LYS A 161 -2.91 5.35 -39.81
N LYS A 162 -4.05 6.02 -39.63
CA LYS A 162 -4.28 6.92 -38.49
C LYS A 162 -4.33 6.15 -37.16
N LEU A 163 -4.95 4.98 -37.13
CA LEU A 163 -4.95 4.09 -35.97
C LEU A 163 -3.52 3.67 -35.60
N ILE A 164 -2.75 3.17 -36.57
CA ILE A 164 -1.33 2.78 -36.38
C ILE A 164 -0.51 3.95 -35.83
N ALA A 165 -0.63 5.15 -36.43
CA ALA A 165 0.09 6.34 -35.97
C ALA A 165 -0.31 6.74 -34.55
N THR A 166 -1.59 6.60 -34.20
CA THR A 166 -2.10 6.89 -32.84
C THR A 166 -1.51 5.92 -31.83
N ILE A 167 -1.45 4.62 -32.15
CA ILE A 167 -0.86 3.60 -31.28
C ILE A 167 0.64 3.89 -31.07
N ARG A 168 1.39 4.08 -32.17
CA ARG A 168 2.83 4.37 -32.11
C ARG A 168 3.18 5.59 -31.24
N ARG A 169 2.39 6.66 -31.36
CA ARG A 169 2.64 7.89 -30.62
C ARG A 169 2.42 7.75 -29.13
N ASN A 170 1.45 6.93 -28.71
CA ASN A 170 0.93 6.98 -27.35
C ASN A 170 1.18 5.69 -26.54
N ALA A 171 1.54 4.57 -27.16
CA ALA A 171 1.79 3.30 -26.46
C ALA A 171 2.98 3.32 -25.48
N LYS A 172 3.89 4.30 -25.61
CA LYS A 172 5.07 4.49 -24.75
C LYS A 172 4.93 5.72 -23.82
N GLY A 173 3.72 6.27 -23.70
CA GLY A 173 3.44 7.48 -22.92
C GLY A 173 3.31 7.23 -21.43
N SER A 174 2.67 8.17 -20.72
CA SER A 174 2.24 7.99 -19.33
C SER A 174 1.21 6.87 -19.21
N TYR A 175 0.93 6.42 -17.98
CA TYR A 175 -0.10 5.40 -17.73
C TYR A 175 -1.41 5.73 -18.44
N PHE A 176 -1.87 6.98 -18.31
CA PHE A 176 -3.12 7.42 -18.94
C PHE A 176 -3.07 7.34 -20.46
N SER A 177 -1.97 7.80 -21.08
CA SER A 177 -1.81 7.77 -22.54
C SER A 177 -1.84 6.35 -23.08
N SER A 178 -1.10 5.44 -22.47
CA SER A 178 -1.04 4.04 -22.88
C SER A 178 -2.35 3.30 -22.62
N ALA A 179 -3.02 3.56 -21.48
CA ALA A 179 -4.31 2.97 -21.15
C ALA A 179 -5.38 3.35 -22.19
N GLN A 180 -5.51 4.66 -22.47
CA GLN A 180 -6.48 5.14 -23.45
C GLN A 180 -6.17 4.62 -24.85
N THR A 181 -4.89 4.51 -25.19
CA THR A 181 -4.44 3.93 -26.45
C THR A 181 -4.84 2.46 -26.57
N TRP A 182 -4.66 1.67 -25.50
CA TRP A 182 -5.09 0.28 -25.47
C TRP A 182 -6.60 0.15 -25.67
N PHE A 183 -7.41 0.90 -24.91
CA PHE A 183 -8.87 0.89 -25.04
C PHE A 183 -9.33 1.30 -26.44
N TYR A 184 -8.74 2.37 -26.99
CA TYR A 184 -9.06 2.84 -28.33
C TYR A 184 -8.69 1.79 -29.39
N ALA A 185 -7.47 1.26 -29.33
CA ALA A 185 -6.98 0.28 -30.30
C ALA A 185 -7.81 -1.00 -30.28
N LYS A 186 -8.07 -1.53 -29.09
CA LYS A 186 -8.94 -2.69 -28.87
C LYS A 186 -10.34 -2.47 -29.45
N THR A 187 -10.95 -1.32 -29.18
CA THR A 187 -12.30 -1.01 -29.67
C THR A 187 -12.31 -0.91 -31.20
N ALA A 188 -11.36 -0.18 -31.78
CA ALA A 188 -11.22 -0.05 -33.22
C ALA A 188 -11.01 -1.40 -33.90
N CYS A 189 -10.13 -2.24 -33.35
CA CYS A 189 -9.85 -3.56 -33.88
C CYS A 189 -11.03 -4.52 -33.74
N ARG A 190 -11.82 -4.45 -32.65
CA ARG A 190 -13.06 -5.24 -32.53
C ARG A 190 -14.09 -4.88 -33.60
N HIS A 191 -14.27 -3.58 -33.86
CA HIS A 191 -15.14 -3.14 -34.95
C HIS A 191 -14.62 -3.60 -36.31
N LEU A 192 -13.30 -3.56 -36.51
CA LEU A 192 -12.67 -4.05 -37.72
C LEU A 192 -12.90 -5.56 -37.92
N ILE A 193 -12.69 -6.36 -36.88
CA ILE A 193 -12.94 -7.81 -36.88
C ILE A 193 -14.40 -8.11 -37.24
N PHE A 194 -15.35 -7.36 -36.65
CA PHE A 194 -16.77 -7.54 -36.90
C PHE A 194 -17.17 -7.16 -38.34
N ASN A 195 -16.60 -6.08 -38.86
CA ASN A 195 -16.97 -5.54 -40.18
C ASN A 195 -16.29 -6.22 -41.36
N LEU A 196 -15.05 -6.70 -41.19
CA LEU A 196 -14.33 -7.42 -42.25
C LEU A 196 -14.68 -8.91 -42.28
N GLY A 197 -15.16 -9.47 -41.17
CA GLY A 197 -15.57 -10.86 -41.06
C GLY A 197 -14.47 -11.86 -41.41
N GLU A 198 -14.76 -13.15 -41.29
CA GLU A 198 -13.88 -14.22 -41.82
C GLU A 198 -14.07 -14.45 -43.33
N GLU A 199 -14.93 -13.64 -43.97
CA GLU A 199 -15.47 -13.89 -45.30
C GLU A 199 -14.52 -13.53 -46.45
N ILE A 200 -13.50 -12.69 -46.20
CA ILE A 200 -12.49 -12.34 -47.20
C ILE A 200 -11.29 -13.29 -47.09
N PRO A 201 -11.06 -14.18 -48.07
CA PRO A 201 -9.89 -15.05 -48.09
C PRO A 201 -8.60 -14.22 -48.06
N GLY A 202 -7.72 -14.49 -47.09
CA GLY A 202 -6.47 -13.73 -46.87
C GLY A 202 -6.53 -12.74 -45.70
N VAL A 203 -7.67 -12.07 -45.48
CA VAL A 203 -7.86 -11.16 -44.33
C VAL A 203 -8.13 -11.94 -43.04
N SER A 204 -8.72 -13.13 -43.15
CA SER A 204 -9.09 -13.98 -42.01
C SER A 204 -7.89 -14.36 -41.13
N ALA A 205 -6.70 -14.60 -41.71
CA ALA A 205 -5.49 -14.88 -40.95
C ALA A 205 -5.04 -13.66 -40.11
N ILE A 206 -5.02 -12.47 -40.72
CA ILE A 206 -4.65 -11.22 -40.05
C ILE A 206 -5.65 -10.90 -38.94
N VAL A 207 -6.95 -11.06 -39.22
CA VAL A 207 -8.04 -10.88 -38.24
C VAL A 207 -7.89 -11.82 -37.05
N LYS A 208 -7.49 -13.08 -37.27
CA LYS A 208 -7.19 -14.04 -36.18
C LYS A 208 -6.00 -13.59 -35.34
N THR A 209 -4.93 -13.11 -35.98
CA THR A 209 -3.76 -12.54 -35.28
C THR A 209 -4.16 -11.35 -34.41
N ILE A 210 -4.93 -10.40 -34.95
CA ILE A 210 -5.42 -9.24 -34.20
C ILE A 210 -6.30 -9.67 -33.02
N ARG A 211 -7.20 -10.64 -33.21
CA ARG A 211 -8.05 -11.18 -32.14
C ARG A 211 -7.19 -11.75 -31.01
N HIS A 212 -6.21 -12.59 -31.35
CA HIS A 212 -5.33 -13.21 -30.36
C HIS A 212 -4.53 -12.17 -29.57
N LEU A 213 -4.00 -11.14 -30.25
CA LEU A 213 -3.29 -10.03 -29.60
C LEU A 213 -4.18 -9.24 -28.63
N ILE A 214 -5.46 -9.02 -28.97
CA ILE A 214 -6.42 -8.36 -28.07
C ILE A 214 -6.71 -9.20 -26.83
N GLU A 215 -6.92 -10.51 -27.01
CA GLU A 215 -7.22 -11.43 -25.92
C GLU A 215 -6.04 -11.54 -24.94
N ASN A 216 -4.83 -11.71 -25.48
CA ASN A 216 -3.61 -11.72 -24.67
C ASN A 216 -3.37 -10.36 -24.00
N GLY A 217 -3.59 -9.26 -24.73
CA GLY A 217 -3.39 -7.92 -24.21
C GLY A 217 -4.34 -7.55 -23.09
N ASP A 218 -5.57 -8.07 -23.07
CA ASP A 218 -6.49 -7.87 -21.95
C ASP A 218 -5.99 -8.55 -20.67
N ALA A 219 -5.43 -9.76 -20.80
CA ALA A 219 -4.85 -10.48 -19.68
C ALA A 219 -3.59 -9.77 -19.16
N GLU A 220 -2.69 -9.38 -20.06
CA GLU A 220 -1.44 -8.69 -19.72
C GLU A 220 -1.67 -7.30 -19.15
N TRP A 221 -2.63 -6.54 -19.68
CA TRP A 221 -2.99 -5.24 -19.14
C TRP A 221 -3.47 -5.32 -17.68
N ARG A 222 -4.26 -6.35 -17.34
CA ARG A 222 -4.67 -6.60 -15.96
C ARG A 222 -3.47 -6.90 -15.06
N LYS A 223 -2.52 -7.73 -15.53
CA LYS A 223 -1.29 -8.02 -14.77
C LYS A 223 -0.51 -6.74 -14.48
N VAL A 224 -0.34 -5.86 -15.47
CA VAL A 224 0.32 -4.55 -15.28
C VAL A 224 -0.40 -3.72 -14.23
N GLN A 225 -1.73 -3.66 -14.27
CA GLN A 225 -2.53 -2.92 -13.29
C GLN A 225 -2.41 -3.51 -11.88
N ASP A 226 -2.41 -4.83 -11.75
CA ASP A 226 -2.34 -5.50 -10.45
C ASP A 226 -0.94 -5.40 -9.84
N GLU A 227 0.12 -5.52 -10.64
CA GLU A 227 1.50 -5.28 -10.19
C GLU A 227 1.69 -3.81 -9.77
N MET A 228 1.17 -2.86 -10.55
CA MET A 228 1.21 -1.43 -10.20
C MET A 228 0.48 -1.16 -8.88
N LYS A 229 -0.72 -1.72 -8.67
CA LYS A 229 -1.45 -1.62 -7.40
C LYS A 229 -0.64 -2.20 -6.24
N SER A 230 0.00 -3.36 -6.45
CA SER A 230 0.84 -3.98 -5.43
C SER A 230 2.03 -3.11 -5.05
N GLU A 231 2.72 -2.52 -6.03
CA GLU A 231 3.87 -1.64 -5.79
C GLU A 231 3.46 -0.32 -5.11
N ILE A 232 2.34 0.28 -5.52
CA ILE A 232 1.77 1.47 -4.85
C ILE A 232 1.40 1.13 -3.40
N LYS A 233 0.77 -0.03 -3.20
CA LYS A 233 0.39 -0.49 -1.87
C LYS A 233 1.61 -0.70 -1.00
N LYS A 234 2.68 -1.33 -1.50
CA LYS A 234 3.95 -1.46 -0.77
C LYS A 234 4.53 -0.09 -0.43
N ALA A 235 4.55 0.85 -1.38
CA ALA A 235 5.10 2.18 -1.14
C ALA A 235 4.34 2.96 -0.05
N THR A 236 3.02 2.76 0.06
CA THR A 236 2.15 3.49 1.00
C THR A 236 1.86 2.76 2.32
N GLU A 237 1.94 1.43 2.36
CA GLU A 237 1.74 0.62 3.59
C GLU A 237 2.83 0.85 4.64
N TYR A 238 4.03 1.27 4.24
CA TYR A 238 5.10 1.62 5.20
C TYR A 238 4.79 2.89 5.99
N GLU A 239 3.91 3.75 5.49
CA GLU A 239 3.71 5.10 6.01
C GLU A 239 2.40 5.24 6.81
N LEU A 240 1.41 4.36 6.63
CA LEU A 240 0.08 4.52 7.24
C LEU A 240 -0.53 3.22 7.85
N PRO A 241 0.03 2.66 8.94
CA PRO A 241 -0.57 1.53 9.65
C PRO A 241 -1.96 1.84 10.24
N VAL A 242 -2.18 3.09 10.66
CA VAL A 242 -3.34 3.53 11.46
C VAL A 242 -4.65 3.55 10.66
N LEU A 243 -4.60 3.74 9.33
CA LEU A 243 -5.80 3.81 8.48
C LEU A 243 -6.35 2.43 8.05
N MET A 244 -5.57 1.37 8.23
CA MET A 244 -5.93 0.00 7.82
C MET A 244 -6.49 -0.85 8.98
N ALA A 245 -6.55 -0.31 10.20
CA ALA A 245 -7.15 -0.99 11.35
C ALA A 245 -8.67 -1.19 11.14
N PRO A 246 -9.23 -2.36 11.47
CA PRO A 246 -10.68 -2.59 11.41
C PRO A 246 -11.44 -1.53 12.22
N SER A 247 -12.58 -1.08 11.68
CA SER A 247 -13.44 0.01 12.19
C SER A 247 -13.86 -0.08 13.67
N ALA A 248 -13.60 -1.21 14.33
CA ALA A 248 -13.73 -1.35 15.78
C ALA A 248 -12.77 -0.43 16.57
N ILE A 249 -11.60 -0.09 16.01
CA ILE A 249 -10.59 0.78 16.65
C ILE A 249 -10.88 2.27 16.40
N GLN A 250 -11.59 2.61 15.32
CA GLN A 250 -11.96 4.00 15.00
C GLN A 250 -13.06 4.58 15.90
N ARG A 251 -13.77 3.74 16.67
CA ARG A 251 -14.86 4.18 17.57
C ARG A 251 -14.39 4.90 18.84
N SER A 252 -13.08 5.03 19.07
CA SER A 252 -12.55 5.84 20.19
C SER A 252 -12.22 7.28 19.81
N LEU A 253 -12.35 7.66 18.54
CA LEU A 253 -12.24 9.06 18.14
C LEU A 253 -13.59 9.76 18.36
N PRO A 254 -13.63 10.90 19.07
CA PRO A 254 -14.87 11.65 19.23
C PRO A 254 -15.38 12.08 17.84
N ALA A 255 -16.68 11.89 17.62
CA ALA A 255 -17.33 12.33 16.39
C ALA A 255 -17.09 13.84 16.17
N PRO A 256 -16.91 14.31 14.92
CA PRO A 256 -16.65 15.72 14.61
C PRO A 256 -17.70 16.70 15.19
N ASP A 257 -18.90 16.20 15.47
CA ASP A 257 -20.02 16.98 15.98
C ASP A 257 -19.85 17.44 17.44
N ALA A 258 -18.85 16.92 18.17
CA ALA A 258 -18.55 17.36 19.54
C ALA A 258 -17.69 18.64 19.63
N ILE A 259 -17.20 19.16 18.50
CA ILE A 259 -16.32 20.35 18.48
C ILE A 259 -17.13 21.65 18.34
N VAL A 260 -18.40 21.59 17.92
CA VAL A 260 -19.21 22.79 17.65
C VAL A 260 -19.86 23.41 18.91
N GLU A 261 -19.92 22.70 20.04
CA GLU A 261 -20.59 23.21 21.25
C GLU A 261 -19.69 23.98 22.24
N ILE A 262 -18.37 24.03 22.04
CA ILE A 262 -17.47 24.72 22.98
C ILE A 262 -17.22 26.19 22.60
N GLU A 263 -17.46 26.60 21.35
CA GLU A 263 -17.26 28.01 20.93
C GLU A 263 -18.39 28.97 21.34
N ASN A 264 -19.55 28.48 21.81
CA ASN A 264 -20.70 29.34 22.13
C ASN A 264 -20.95 29.60 23.63
N ARG A 265 -19.96 29.38 24.51
CA ARG A 265 -20.13 29.61 25.97
C ARG A 265 -19.14 30.52 26.67
N VAL A 266 -18.30 31.28 25.96
CA VAL A 266 -17.42 32.28 26.60
C VAL A 266 -17.43 33.62 25.87
N THR A 267 -18.50 34.38 26.08
CA THR A 267 -18.46 35.86 26.12
C THR A 267 -19.52 36.37 27.09
N PRO A 268 -19.13 36.86 28.28
CA PRO A 268 -19.89 37.84 29.03
C PRO A 268 -19.22 39.22 28.91
N GLU A 269 -19.83 40.12 28.16
CA GLU A 269 -19.88 41.56 28.44
C GLU A 269 -21.28 42.07 28.10
#